data_AF-A0A8J5B5E7-F1
#
_entry.id   AF-A0A8J5B5E7-F1
#
_cell.length_a   1.000
_cell.length_b   1.000
_cell.length_c   1.000
_cell.angle_alpha   90.00
_cell.angle_beta   90.00
_cell.angle_gamma   90.00
#
_symmetry.space_group_name_H-M   'P 1'
#
loop_
_entity.id
_entity.type
_entity.pdbx_description
1 polymer ?
#
loop_
_entity_poly.entity_id
_entity_poly.type
_entity_poly.pdbx_seq_one_letter_code
_entity_poly.pdbx_strand_id
1 'polypeptide(L)'
;MKETGTKEEITQRLKAAIWITVSKIVSEQTRNVPLDTSFVDALTELVFEQAVTLGGDLESFAKLDNRVVITMKDMDMVLRRNEGLKEAIHEFQE
;
A
#
# COMPACT_ATOMS: atom_id res chain seq x y z
N MET A 1 -7.66 -13.41 -19.86
CA MET A 1 -7.60 -11.97 -20.21
C MET A 1 -6.13 -11.57 -20.17
N LYS A 2 -5.51 -11.31 -21.33
CA LYS A 2 -4.12 -10.81 -21.37
C LYS A 2 -4.20 -9.31 -21.10
N GLU A 3 -3.52 -8.83 -20.08
CA GLU A 3 -3.39 -7.40 -19.82
C GLU A 3 -2.62 -6.76 -20.98
N THR A 4 -3.35 -6.11 -21.87
CA THR A 4 -2.83 -5.37 -23.02
C THR A 4 -2.44 -3.97 -22.56
N GLY A 5 -1.23 -3.82 -22.03
CA GLY A 5 -0.60 -2.53 -21.76
C GLY A 5 0.88 -2.69 -21.45
N THR A 6 1.69 -1.69 -21.80
CA THR A 6 3.10 -1.64 -21.39
C THR A 6 3.21 -1.56 -19.87
N LYS A 7 4.37 -1.91 -19.31
CA LYS A 7 4.60 -1.82 -17.85
C LYS A 7 4.35 -0.40 -17.34
N GLU A 8 4.73 0.59 -18.14
CA GLU A 8 4.53 2.02 -17.89
C GLU A 8 3.03 2.35 -17.86
N GLU A 9 2.24 1.90 -18.84
CA GLU A 9 0.79 2.12 -18.87
C GLU A 9 0.07 1.49 -17.67
N ILE A 10 0.45 0.26 -17.30
CA ILE A 10 -0.10 -0.41 -16.10
C ILE A 10 0.26 0.40 -14.85
N THR A 11 1.51 0.85 -14.74
CA THR A 11 1.96 1.66 -13.61
C THR A 11 1.17 2.96 -13.49
N GLN A 12 0.95 3.66 -14.60
CA GLN A 12 0.15 4.90 -14.61
C GLN A 12 -1.30 4.65 -14.20
N ARG A 13 -1.91 3.55 -14.67
CA ARG A 13 -3.27 3.17 -14.28
C ARG A 13 -3.37 2.85 -12.77
N LEU A 14 -2.38 2.15 -12.21
CA LEU A 14 -2.33 1.87 -10.78
C LEU A 14 -2.15 3.14 -9.95
N LYS A 15 -1.23 4.03 -10.35
CA LYS A 15 -1.03 5.32 -9.69
C LYS A 15 -2.29 6.19 -9.73
N ALA A 16 -3.01 6.22 -10.85
CA ALA A 16 -4.28 6.94 -10.94
C ALA A 16 -5.35 6.36 -9.98
N ALA A 17 -5.41 5.04 -9.82
CA ALA A 17 -6.33 4.41 -8.87
C ALA A 17 -5.97 4.71 -7.40
N ILE A 18 -4.67 4.73 -7.08
CA ILE A 18 -4.17 5.15 -5.76
C ILE A 18 -4.52 6.61 -5.52
N TRP A 19 -4.26 7.49 -6.48
CA TRP A 19 -4.55 8.92 -6.38
C TRP A 19 -6.02 9.19 -6.03
N ILE A 20 -6.96 8.51 -6.70
CA ILE A 20 -8.40 8.63 -6.41
C ILE A 20 -8.70 8.25 -4.96
N THR A 21 -8.09 7.17 -4.47
CA THR A 21 -8.31 6.65 -3.11
C THR A 21 -7.69 7.57 -2.07
N VAL A 22 -6.44 7.99 -2.27
CA VAL A 22 -5.71 8.92 -1.42
C VAL A 22 -6.45 10.25 -1.34
N SER A 23 -6.89 10.81 -2.47
CA SER A 23 -7.65 12.06 -2.53
C SER A 23 -8.92 12.00 -1.67
N LYS A 24 -9.66 10.88 -1.70
CA LYS A 24 -10.84 10.68 -0.84
C LYS A 24 -10.47 10.64 0.64
N ILE A 25 -9.51 9.80 1.02
CA ILE A 25 -9.05 9.67 2.42
C ILE A 25 -8.59 11.02 2.95
N VAL A 26 -7.74 11.71 2.19
CA VAL A 26 -7.23 13.03 2.55
C VAL A 26 -8.37 14.02 2.75
N SER A 27 -9.29 14.13 1.79
CA SER A 27 -10.47 15.02 1.89
C SER A 27 -11.33 14.74 3.13
N GLU A 28 -11.46 13.48 3.53
CA GLU A 28 -12.20 13.08 4.73
C GLU A 28 -11.48 13.46 6.03
N GLN A 29 -10.15 13.32 6.05
CA GLN A 29 -9.32 13.61 7.23
C GLN A 29 -9.03 15.10 7.41
N THR A 30 -9.10 15.91 6.36
CA THR A 30 -8.69 17.31 6.37
C THR A 30 -9.82 18.28 6.05
N ARG A 31 -11.08 17.95 6.35
CA ARG A 31 -12.27 18.78 6.01
C ARG A 31 -12.14 20.27 6.37
N ASN A 32 -11.38 20.59 7.41
CA ASN A 32 -11.20 21.95 7.92
C ASN A 32 -9.82 22.55 7.63
N VAL A 33 -8.98 21.88 6.81
CA VAL A 33 -7.62 22.31 6.49
C VAL A 33 -7.51 22.49 4.98
N PRO A 34 -7.10 23.68 4.50
CA PRO A 34 -6.85 23.86 3.08
C PRO A 34 -5.67 22.99 2.65
N LEU A 35 -5.85 22.23 1.58
CA LEU A 35 -4.82 21.36 1.03
C LEU A 35 -4.46 21.76 -0.38
N ASP A 36 -3.17 21.68 -0.66
CA ASP A 36 -2.64 21.83 -2.00
C ASP A 36 -2.72 20.50 -2.76
N THR A 37 -2.96 20.57 -4.07
CA THR A 37 -3.04 19.36 -4.91
C THR A 37 -1.69 18.65 -4.96
N SER A 38 -0.58 19.39 -4.83
CA SER A 38 0.77 18.81 -4.78
C SER A 38 0.97 17.87 -3.58
N PHE A 39 0.26 18.08 -2.47
CA PHE A 39 0.29 17.19 -1.32
C PHE A 39 -0.31 15.83 -1.66
N VAL A 40 -1.45 15.81 -2.36
CA VAL A 40 -2.11 14.57 -2.79
C VAL A 40 -1.25 13.82 -3.79
N ASP A 41 -0.59 14.54 -4.70
CA ASP A 41 0.32 13.95 -5.69
C ASP A 41 1.53 13.32 -5.01
N ALA A 42 2.18 14.04 -4.09
CA ALA A 42 3.33 13.52 -3.34
C ALA A 42 2.95 12.31 -2.45
N LEU A 43 1.79 12.37 -1.79
CA LEU A 43 1.31 11.26 -0.96
C LEU A 43 0.95 10.03 -1.81
N THR A 44 0.43 10.23 -3.02
CA THR A 44 0.17 9.15 -3.98
C THR A 44 1.45 8.41 -4.35
N GLU A 45 2.52 9.16 -4.66
CA GLU A 45 3.84 8.57 -4.96
C GLU A 45 4.40 7.82 -3.76
N LEU A 46 4.32 8.39 -2.56
CA LEU A 46 4.76 7.74 -1.33
C LEU A 46 4.02 6.42 -1.07
N VAL A 47 2.69 6.42 -1.21
CA VAL A 47 1.86 5.21 -1.02
C VAL A 47 2.20 4.15 -2.07
N PHE A 48 2.42 4.56 -3.33
CA PHE A 48 2.83 3.64 -4.39
C PHE A 48 4.20 2.99 -4.08
N GLU A 49 5.20 3.77 -3.71
CA GLU A 49 6.54 3.26 -3.33
C GLU A 49 6.47 2.35 -2.10
N GLN A 50 5.64 2.69 -1.11
CA GLN A 50 5.42 1.86 0.07
C GLN A 50 4.77 0.52 -0.30
N ALA A 51 3.82 0.50 -1.22
CA ALA A 51 3.20 -0.73 -1.70
C ALA A 51 4.19 -1.65 -2.44
N VAL A 52 5.07 -1.06 -3.26
CA VAL A 52 6.15 -1.81 -3.95
C VAL A 52 7.10 -2.44 -2.92
N THR A 53 7.54 -1.66 -1.93
CA THR A 53 8.42 -2.13 -0.86
C THR A 53 7.77 -3.23 -0.04
N LEU A 54 6.51 -3.02 0.37
CA LEU A 54 5.72 -4.01 1.11
C LEU A 54 5.60 -5.33 0.34
N GLY A 55 5.30 -5.28 -0.96
CA GLY A 55 5.20 -6.47 -1.80
C GLY A 55 6.52 -7.26 -1.85
N GLY A 56 7.65 -6.56 -1.99
CA GLY A 56 8.98 -7.17 -1.98
C GLY A 56 9.35 -7.81 -0.63
N ASP A 57 9.02 -7.15 0.48
CA ASP A 57 9.23 -7.67 1.83
C ASP A 57 8.38 -8.92 2.10
N LEU A 58 7.08 -8.88 1.77
CA LEU A 58 6.16 -10.01 1.95
C LEU A 58 6.61 -11.24 1.14
N GLU A 59 7.04 -11.03 -0.11
CA GLU A 59 7.59 -12.11 -0.94
C GLU A 59 8.88 -12.68 -0.33
N SER A 60 9.75 -11.81 0.18
CA SER A 60 11.01 -12.24 0.81
C SER A 60 10.78 -13.05 2.09
N PHE A 61 9.81 -12.67 2.92
CA PHE A 61 9.44 -13.42 4.13
C PHE A 61 8.79 -14.76 3.82
N ALA A 62 7.94 -14.83 2.78
CA ALA A 62 7.39 -16.11 2.34
C ALA A 62 8.50 -17.06 1.85
N LYS A 63 9.46 -16.54 1.08
CA LYS A 63 10.60 -17.31 0.56
C LYS A 63 11.55 -17.81 1.65
N LEU A 64 11.76 -17.04 2.72
CA LEU A 64 12.54 -17.46 3.90
C LEU A 64 11.99 -18.75 4.54
N ASP A 65 10.70 -19.00 4.38
CA ASP A 65 9.99 -20.20 4.89
C ASP A 65 9.69 -21.21 3.77
N ASN A 66 10.36 -21.10 2.61
CA ASN A 66 10.14 -21.91 1.41
C ASN A 66 8.68 -21.93 0.90
N ARG A 67 7.90 -20.88 1.19
CA ARG A 67 6.51 -20.74 0.73
C ARG A 67 6.45 -19.85 -0.51
N VAL A 68 5.52 -20.17 -1.41
CA VAL A 68 5.17 -19.36 -2.59
C VAL A 68 3.85 -18.60 -2.43
N VAL A 69 3.16 -18.82 -1.30
CA VAL A 69 1.92 -18.15 -0.93
C VAL A 69 2.20 -17.26 0.28
N ILE A 70 1.89 -15.98 0.13
CA ILE A 70 1.97 -14.98 1.20
C ILE A 70 0.83 -15.23 2.20
N THR A 71 1.15 -15.18 3.49
CA THR A 71 0.23 -15.42 4.61
C THR A 71 0.35 -14.31 5.66
N MET A 72 -0.54 -14.32 6.66
CA MET A 72 -0.49 -13.34 7.75
C MET A 72 0.80 -13.38 8.57
N LYS A 73 1.49 -14.52 8.63
CA LYS A 73 2.82 -14.62 9.25
C LYS A 73 3.85 -13.71 8.58
N ASP A 74 3.74 -13.50 7.27
CA ASP A 74 4.63 -12.60 6.52
C ASP A 74 4.30 -11.14 6.82
N MET A 75 3.01 -10.82 6.97
CA MET A 75 2.56 -9.51 7.40
C MET A 75 3.04 -9.19 8.83
N ASP A 76 2.97 -10.15 9.76
CA ASP A 76 3.51 -9.98 11.12
C ASP A 76 5.02 -9.65 11.11
N MET A 77 5.77 -10.20 10.16
CA MET A 77 7.20 -9.88 10.00
C MET A 77 7.43 -8.44 9.56
N VAL A 78 6.55 -7.89 8.71
CA VAL A 78 6.59 -6.46 8.33
C VAL A 78 6.25 -5.58 9.54
N LEU A 79 5.24 -5.98 10.31
CA LEU A 79 4.66 -5.19 11.41
C LEU A 79 5.50 -5.23 12.70
N ARG A 80 6.53 -6.08 12.79
CA ARG A 80 7.37 -6.31 13.99
C ARG A 80 8.04 -5.07 14.63
N ARG A 81 8.00 -3.93 13.95
CA ARG A 81 8.59 -2.66 14.42
C ARG A 81 7.54 -1.67 14.92
N ASN A 82 6.25 -1.99 14.80
CA ASN A 82 5.15 -1.12 15.19
C ASN A 82 4.02 -1.98 15.78
N GLU A 83 4.10 -2.23 17.08
CA GLU A 83 3.13 -3.06 17.80
C GLU A 83 1.71 -2.46 17.73
N GLY A 84 1.55 -1.14 17.80
CA GLY A 84 0.23 -0.51 17.69
C GLY A 84 -0.41 -0.71 16.31
N LEU A 85 0.38 -0.67 15.23
CA LEU A 85 -0.12 -1.01 13.89
C LEU A 85 -0.45 -2.50 13.77
N LYS A 86 0.33 -3.35 14.43
CA LYS A 86 0.07 -4.80 14.46
C LYS A 86 -1.27 -5.11 15.12
N GLU A 87 -1.52 -4.54 16.30
CA GLU A 87 -2.78 -4.66 17.02
C GLU A 87 -3.96 -4.19 16.17
N ALA A 88 -3.87 -3.00 15.57
CA ALA A 88 -4.94 -2.46 14.72
C ALA A 88 -5.24 -3.34 13.49
N ILE A 89 -4.22 -3.97 12.90
CA ILE A 89 -4.41 -4.90 11.77
C ILE A 89 -5.08 -6.19 12.22
N HIS A 90 -4.71 -6.74 13.38
CA HIS A 90 -5.34 -7.96 13.91
C HIS A 90 -6.79 -7.69 14.30
N GLU A 91 -7.10 -6.54 14.90
CA GLU A 91 -8.48 -6.11 15.20
C GLU A 91 -9.34 -5.99 13.94
N PHE A 92 -8.78 -5.51 12.82
CA PHE A 92 -9.50 -5.41 11.55
C PHE A 92 -9.84 -6.80 10.92
N GLN A 93 -9.22 -7.88 11.38
CA GLN A 93 -9.45 -9.23 10.85
C GLN A 93 -10.57 -10.00 11.54
N GLU A 94 -10.98 -9.57 12.73
CA GLU A 94 -12.10 -10.15 13.49
C GLU A 94 -13.47 -9.70 12.94
#